data_AF-A0A3D5L2N8-F1
#
_entry.id   AF-A0A3D5L2N8-F1
#
_cell.length_a   1.000
_cell.length_b   1.000
_cell.length_c   1.000
_cell.angle_alpha   90.00
_cell.angle_beta   90.00
_cell.angle_gamma   90.00
#
_symmetry.space_group_name_H-M   'P 1'
#
loop_
_entity.id
_entity.type
_entity.pdbx_description
1 polymer ?
#
loop_
_entity_poly.entity_id
_entity_poly.type
_entity_poly.pdbx_seq_one_letter_code
_entity_poly.pdbx_strand_id
1 'polypeptide(L)' 'MSKEADKRILSLVKPEYLKKIPVFVRDHATGNTCRLIEREHAELYAKFETEQVPEDAENEMRDLVNGIFEERMKKHHML' A
#
# COMPACT_ATOMS: atom_id res chain seq x y z
N MET A 1 -3.45 -1.14 -13.17
CA MET A 1 -3.77 -0.39 -11.94
C MET A 1 -5.19 0.13 -11.96
N SER A 2 -6.02 -0.45 -11.11
CA SER A 2 -7.33 0.09 -10.76
C SER A 2 -7.16 1.22 -9.76
N LYS A 3 -7.67 2.42 -10.10
CA LYS A 3 -7.68 3.56 -9.17
C LYS A 3 -8.45 3.29 -7.88
N GLU A 4 -9.38 2.34 -7.93
CA GLU A 4 -10.21 1.97 -6.78
C GLU A 4 -9.46 1.02 -5.84
N ALA A 5 -8.79 0.00 -6.39
CA ALA A 5 -7.93 -0.88 -5.61
C ALA A 5 -6.80 -0.09 -4.94
N ASP A 6 -6.16 0.82 -5.67
CA ASP A 6 -5.11 1.68 -5.11
C ASP A 6 -5.61 2.48 -3.90
N LYS A 7 -6.78 3.12 -3.99
CA LYS A 7 -7.35 3.89 -2.89
C LYS A 7 -7.60 3.03 -1.65
N ARG A 8 -8.11 1.81 -1.84
CA ARG A 8 -8.42 0.89 -0.75
C ARG A 8 -7.18 0.30 -0.12
N ILE A 9 -6.16 -0.03 -0.92
CA ILE A 9 -4.87 -0.48 -0.40
C ILE A 9 -4.20 0.66 0.40
N LEU A 10 -4.23 1.88 -0.15
CA LEU A 10 -3.63 3.04 0.51
C LEU A 10 -4.36 3.48 1.78
N SER A 11 -5.66 3.16 1.94
CA SER A 11 -6.37 3.41 3.19
C SER A 11 -5.96 2.48 4.34
N LEU A 12 -5.33 1.34 4.02
CA LEU A 12 -4.77 0.40 5.01
C LEU A 12 -3.38 0.82 5.51
N VAL A 13 -2.76 1.82 4.89
CA VAL A 13 -1.43 2.30 5.28
C VAL A 13 -1.52 3.10 6.58
N LYS A 14 -0.62 2.81 7.52
CA LYS A 14 -0.50 3.54 8.78
C LYS A 14 -0.31 5.04 8.52
N PRO A 15 -1.14 5.92 9.12
CA PRO A 15 -1.04 7.36 8.91
C PRO A 15 0.32 7.94 9.27
N GLU A 16 1.06 7.37 10.23
CA GLU A 16 2.41 7.86 10.57
C GLU A 16 3.40 7.76 9.40
N TYR A 17 3.30 6.74 8.54
CA TYR A 17 4.20 6.59 7.40
C TYR A 17 3.92 7.68 6.37
N LEU A 18 2.65 7.90 6.03
CA LEU A 18 2.26 8.92 5.05
C LEU A 18 2.60 10.34 5.54
N LYS A 19 2.49 10.61 6.85
CA LYS A 19 2.83 11.91 7.45
C LYS A 19 4.31 12.24 7.36
N LYS A 20 5.19 11.24 7.49
CA LYS A 20 6.64 11.41 7.42
C LYS A 20 7.16 11.58 5.99
N ILE A 21 6.43 11.11 4.99
CA ILE A 21 6.79 11.26 3.57
C ILE A 21 6.46 12.68 3.08
N PRO A 22 7.43 13.43 2.53
CA PRO A 22 7.18 14.75 1.97
C PRO A 22 6.12 14.73 0.86
N VAL A 23 5.22 15.71 0.83
CA VAL A 23 4.03 15.71 -0.02
C VAL A 23 4.38 15.57 -1.52
N PHE A 24 5.45 16.22 -1.98
CA PHE A 24 5.85 16.20 -3.39
C PHE A 24 6.38 14.85 -3.88
N VAL A 25 6.76 13.92 -2.99
CA VAL A 25 7.13 12.54 -3.36
C VAL A 25 6.08 11.51 -2.95
N ARG A 26 5.05 11.91 -2.20
CA ARG A 26 4.07 10.97 -1.63
C ARG A 26 3.36 10.19 -2.72
N ASP A 27 2.84 10.86 -3.75
CA ASP A 27 2.12 10.21 -4.86
C ASP A 27 3.00 9.22 -5.63
N HIS A 28 4.29 9.56 -5.79
CA HIS A 28 5.25 8.67 -6.42
C HIS A 28 5.55 7.43 -5.55
N ALA A 29 5.71 7.63 -4.24
CA ALA A 29 5.97 6.56 -3.29
C ALA A 29 4.78 5.59 -3.17
N THR A 30 3.56 6.13 -3.00
CA THR A 30 2.32 5.34 -2.91
C THR A 30 2.04 4.61 -4.22
N GLY A 31 2.13 5.29 -5.36
CA GLY A 31 1.94 4.68 -6.68
C GLY A 31 2.95 3.56 -6.98
N ASN A 32 4.22 3.71 -6.56
CA ASN A 32 5.20 2.63 -6.68
C ASN A 32 4.91 1.45 -5.77
N THR A 33 4.35 1.67 -4.58
CA THR A 33 3.90 0.57 -3.72
C THR A 33 2.77 -0.21 -4.38
N CYS A 34 1.74 0.47 -4.88
CA CYS A 34 0.62 -0.21 -5.56
C CYS A 34 1.09 -0.98 -6.80
N ARG A 35 1.98 -0.40 -7.63
CA ARG A 35 2.59 -1.10 -8.77
C ARG A 35 3.38 -2.35 -8.38
N LEU A 36 4.08 -2.28 -7.25
CA LEU A 36 4.83 -3.43 -6.73
C LEU A 36 3.87 -4.55 -6.33
N ILE A 37 2.83 -4.21 -5.56
CA ILE A 37 1.82 -5.17 -5.09
C ILE A 37 1.04 -5.76 -6.28
N GLU A 38 0.60 -4.95 -7.25
CA GLU A 38 -0.08 -5.45 -8.46
C GLU A 38 0.78 -6.45 -9.23
N ARG A 39 2.10 -6.24 -9.27
CA ARG A 39 3.03 -7.10 -10.01
C ARG A 39 3.38 -8.39 -9.25
N GLU A 40 3.63 -8.30 -7.94
CA GLU A 40 4.18 -9.39 -7.14
C GLU A 40 3.10 -10.17 -6.37
N HIS A 41 1.98 -9.52 -6.09
CA HIS A 41 0.83 -10.06 -5.36
C HIS A 41 -0.47 -9.82 -6.15
N ALA A 42 -0.44 -10.13 -7.46
CA ALA A 42 -1.53 -9.83 -8.38
C ALA A 42 -2.89 -10.40 -7.94
N GLU A 43 -2.91 -11.62 -7.41
CA GLU A 43 -4.13 -12.27 -6.91
C GLU A 43 -4.72 -11.53 -5.69
N LEU A 44 -3.86 -11.10 -4.77
CA LEU A 44 -4.28 -10.33 -3.61
C LEU A 44 -4.75 -8.93 -4.03
N TYR A 45 -4.04 -8.28 -4.95
CA TYR A 45 -4.42 -6.97 -5.49
C TYR A 45 -5.78 -7.01 -6.20
N ALA A 46 -6.04 -8.05 -7.00
CA ALA A 46 -7.30 -8.22 -7.73
C ALA A 46 -8.52 -8.30 -6.78
N LYS A 47 -8.36 -8.86 -5.57
CA LYS A 47 -9.43 -8.87 -4.55
C LYS A 47 -9.86 -7.46 -4.12
N PHE A 48 -8.99 -6.46 -4.26
CA PHE A 48 -9.29 -5.06 -3.91
C PHE A 48 -9.99 -4.30 -5.05
N GLU A 49 -10.10 -4.89 -6.24
CA GLU A 49 -10.89 -4.32 -7.35
C GLU A 49 -12.40 -4.50 -7.14
N THR A 50 -12.83 -5.42 -6.27
CA THR A 50 -14.25 -5.72 -5.98
C THR A 50 -14.69 -5.05 -4.67
N GLU A 51 -15.95 -4.61 -4.56
CA GLU A 51 -16.45 -3.92 -3.35
C GLU A 51 -16.41 -4.76 -2.07
N GLN A 52 -16.48 -6.09 -2.19
CA GLN A 52 -16.43 -7.00 -1.05
C GLN A 52 -15.04 -7.61 -0.95
N VAL A 53 -14.15 -6.93 -0.21
CA VAL A 53 -12.84 -7.47 0.15
C VAL A 53 -13.01 -8.42 1.33
N PRO A 54 -12.59 -9.69 1.22
CA PRO A 54 -12.59 -10.62 2.35
C PRO A 54 -11.70 -10.13 3.50
N GLU A 55 -12.09 -10.38 4.75
CA GLU A 55 -11.34 -9.92 5.94
C GLU A 55 -9.91 -10.50 6.00
N ASP A 56 -9.73 -11.76 5.58
CA ASP A 56 -8.41 -12.39 5.45
C ASP A 56 -7.52 -11.63 4.47
N ALA A 57 -8.07 -11.25 3.31
CA ALA A 57 -7.36 -10.47 2.30
C ALA A 57 -7.07 -9.05 2.76
N GLU A 58 -7.96 -8.44 3.55
CA GLU A 58 -7.74 -7.12 4.14
C GLU A 58 -6.57 -7.13 5.13
N ASN A 59 -6.53 -8.11 6.02
CA ASN A 59 -5.45 -8.26 6.99
C ASN A 59 -4.11 -8.56 6.30
N GLU A 60 -4.10 -9.49 5.33
CA GLU A 60 -2.90 -9.82 4.55
C GLU A 60 -2.36 -8.59 3.80
N MET A 61 -3.23 -7.83 3.14
CA MET A 61 -2.83 -6.61 2.43
C MET A 61 -2.35 -5.52 3.39
N ARG A 62 -2.97 -5.38 4.57
CA ARG A 62 -2.55 -4.42 5.59
C ARG A 62 -1.13 -4.70 6.05
N ASP A 63 -0.81 -5.97 6.33
CA ASP A 63 0.54 -6.36 6.75
C ASP A 63 1.55 -6.15 5.63
N LEU A 64 1.20 -6.56 4.40
CA LEU A 64 2.05 -6.40 3.22
C LEU A 64 2.37 -4.92 2.94
N VAL A 65 1.35 -4.07 2.80
CA VAL A 65 1.54 -2.66 2.42
C VAL A 65 2.32 -1.93 3.51
N ASN A 66 2.01 -2.17 4.79
CA ASN A 66 2.72 -1.53 5.89
C ASN A 66 4.15 -2.04 6.05
N GLY A 67 4.42 -3.32 5.77
CA GLY A 67 5.78 -3.86 5.72
C GLY A 67 6.63 -3.17 4.66
N ILE A 68 6.10 -2.99 3.44
CA ILE A 68 6.80 -2.26 2.35
C ILE A 68 7.12 -0.82 2.77
N PHE A 69 6.16 -0.11 3.39
CA PHE A 69 6.42 1.23 3.90
C PHE A 69 7.46 1.20 5.02
N GLU A 70 7.36 0.31 5.99
CA GLU A 70 8.31 0.21 7.09
C GLU A 70 9.75 -0.02 6.59
N GLU A 71 9.97 -0.94 5.66
CA GLU A 71 11.29 -1.19 5.07
C GLU A 71 11.85 0.04 4.36
N ARG A 72 11.02 0.72 3.55
CA ARG A 72 11.42 1.96 2.87
C ARG A 72 11.78 3.04 3.89
N MET A 73 10.99 3.20 4.94
CA MET A 73 11.21 4.21 5.97
C MET A 73 12.50 3.91 6.77
N LYS A 74 12.78 2.65 7.11
CA LYS A 74 14.06 2.24 7.72
C LYS A 74 15.24 2.55 6.80
N LYS A 75 15.13 2.23 5.50
CA LYS A 75 16.17 2.50 4.50
C LYS A 75 16.49 3.99 4.36
N HIS A 76 15.51 4.85 4.58
CA HIS A 76 15.66 6.30 4.52
C HIS A 76 15.87 6.96 5.89
N HIS A 77 16.13 6.18 6.96
CA HIS A 77 16.34 6.67 8.33
C HIS A 77 15.19 7.55 8.84
N MET A 78 13.95 7.20 8.47
CA MET A 78 12.74 7.93 8.84
C MET A 78 11.97 7.25 9.98
N LEU A 79 12.45 6.11 10.50
CA LEU A 79 11.88 5.39 11.64
C LEU A 79 12.79 5.49 12.86
#